data_AF-A0A2T1GI83-F1
#
_entry.id   AF-A0A2T1GI83-F1
#
_cell.length_a   1.000
_cell.length_b   1.000
_cell.length_c   1.000
_cell.angle_alpha   90.00
_cell.angle_beta   90.00
_cell.angle_gamma   90.00
#
_symmetry.space_group_name_H-M   'P 1'
#
loop_
_entity.id
_entity.type
_entity.pdbx_description
1 polymer ?
#
loop_
_entity_poly.entity_id
_entity_poly.type
_entity_poly.pdbx_seq_one_letter_code
_entity_poly.pdbx_strand_id
1 'polypeptide(L)'
;MSASHYYHDAGGALPPNHPTYIERKADVDLFNALKNGEFCYVLNARQMGKSSLRTRTMERLLAIGSICTSIDLGDLNELGNINTDDRGQMKWYLSFLSELVKNFNLLDSDEELEWIDNNIHRPPNILLTRFFEEVLF
;
A
#
# COMPACT_ATOMS: atom_id res chain seq x y z
N MET A 1 38.53 4.35 22.02
CA MET A 1 37.66 5.53 21.84
C MET A 1 36.30 5.01 21.43
N SER A 2 35.29 5.18 22.27
CA SER A 2 33.92 4.69 22.01
C SER A 2 33.30 5.54 20.90
N ALA A 3 32.89 4.92 19.80
CA ALA A 3 32.13 5.60 18.77
C ALA A 3 30.76 5.97 19.36
N SER A 4 30.47 7.26 19.44
CA SER A 4 29.15 7.77 19.76
C SER A 4 28.18 7.30 18.67
N HIS A 5 27.30 6.37 19.00
CA HIS A 5 26.14 6.06 18.18
C HIS A 5 25.19 7.26 18.21
N TYR A 6 25.42 8.20 17.29
CA TYR A 6 24.46 9.26 17.02
C TYR A 6 23.19 8.62 16.46
N TYR A 7 22.13 8.63 17.27
CA TYR A 7 20.78 8.38 16.80
C TYR A 7 20.39 9.53 15.88
N HIS A 8 20.45 9.29 14.57
CA HIS A 8 19.72 10.13 13.63
C HIS A 8 18.27 9.68 13.66
N ASP A 9 17.40 10.52 14.22
CA ASP A 9 15.95 10.46 13.98
C ASP A 9 15.70 10.81 12.50
N ALA A 10 15.91 9.82 11.63
CA ALA A 10 15.37 9.86 10.29
C ALA A 10 13.86 9.66 10.45
N GLY A 11 13.09 10.76 10.52
CA GLY A 11 11.64 10.67 10.50
C GLY A 11 11.19 9.74 9.37
N GLY A 12 10.46 8.68 9.70
CA GLY A 12 10.07 7.67 8.71
C GLY A 12 10.13 6.24 9.24
N ALA A 13 10.04 5.27 8.32
CA ALA A 13 10.18 3.86 8.64
C ALA A 13 11.66 3.47 8.78
N LEU A 14 12.03 2.93 9.94
CA LEU A 14 13.30 2.19 10.08
C LEU A 14 13.34 0.99 9.11
N PRO A 15 14.51 0.72 8.50
CA PRO A 15 14.74 -0.51 7.74
C PRO A 15 14.49 -1.76 8.59
N PRO A 16 14.13 -2.90 7.98
CA PRO A 16 13.80 -4.09 8.75
C PRO A 16 14.95 -4.68 9.58
N ASN A 17 16.21 -4.45 9.20
CA ASN A 17 17.35 -4.90 9.99
C ASN A 17 17.99 -3.77 10.81
N HIS A 18 17.25 -2.68 11.06
CA HIS A 18 17.78 -1.57 11.83
C HIS A 18 18.05 -1.98 13.29
N PRO A 19 19.27 -1.77 13.82
CA PRO A 19 19.70 -2.33 15.12
C PRO A 19 18.96 -1.74 16.33
N THR A 20 18.18 -0.68 16.12
CA THR A 20 17.44 0.02 17.18
C THR A 20 15.95 -0.32 17.20
N TYR A 21 15.48 -1.16 16.26
CA TYR A 21 14.09 -1.57 16.24
C TYR A 21 13.84 -2.61 17.34
N ILE A 22 12.86 -2.33 18.19
CA ILE A 22 12.38 -3.28 19.20
C ILE A 22 11.10 -3.92 18.67
N GLU A 23 11.12 -5.25 18.54
CA GLU A 23 9.94 -6.02 18.18
C GLU A 23 8.86 -5.89 19.26
N ARG A 24 7.63 -5.61 18.84
CA ARG A 24 6.47 -5.45 19.71
C ARG A 24 5.53 -6.62 19.51
N LYS A 25 4.60 -6.79 20.44
CA LYS A 25 3.49 -7.74 20.28
C LYS A 25 2.72 -7.52 18.96
N ALA A 26 2.53 -6.27 18.56
CA ALA A 26 1.85 -5.89 17.33
C ALA A 26 2.53 -6.42 16.05
N ASP A 27 3.85 -6.63 16.04
CA ASP A 27 4.57 -7.21 14.90
C ASP A 27 4.14 -8.66 14.63
N VAL A 28 3.89 -9.42 15.70
CA VAL A 28 3.43 -10.81 15.61
C VAL A 28 1.94 -10.86 15.30
N ASP A 29 1.15 -10.06 16.01
CA ASP A 29 -0.31 -10.02 15.85
C ASP A 29 -0.71 -9.62 14.42
N LEU A 30 -0.12 -8.53 13.89
CA LEU A 30 -0.43 -8.04 12.54
C LEU A 30 -0.02 -9.04 11.46
N PHE A 31 1.17 -9.64 11.58
CA PHE A 31 1.63 -10.65 10.62
C PHE A 31 0.70 -11.86 10.57
N ASN A 32 0.30 -12.40 11.72
CA ASN A 32 -0.56 -13.58 11.77
C ASN A 32 -1.97 -13.28 11.24
N ALA A 33 -2.55 -12.13 11.61
CA ALA A 33 -3.86 -11.72 11.13
C ALA A 33 -3.87 -11.53 9.60
N LEU A 34 -2.88 -10.81 9.05
CA LEU A 34 -2.76 -10.63 7.59
C LEU A 34 -2.51 -11.95 6.84
N LYS A 35 -1.68 -12.84 7.41
CA LYS A 35 -1.45 -14.18 6.84
C LYS A 35 -2.75 -15.00 6.77
N ASN A 36 -3.70 -14.76 7.68
CA ASN A 36 -5.01 -15.41 7.69
C ASN A 36 -6.06 -14.69 6.83
N GLY A 37 -5.69 -13.62 6.11
CA GLY A 37 -6.61 -12.84 5.28
C GLY A 37 -7.49 -11.87 6.05
N GLU A 38 -7.12 -11.52 7.30
CA GLU A 38 -7.90 -10.61 8.12
C GLU A 38 -7.66 -9.14 7.74
N PHE A 39 -8.73 -8.35 7.72
CA PHE A 39 -8.65 -6.91 7.52
C PHE A 39 -8.26 -6.20 8.83
N CYS A 40 -7.11 -5.51 8.83
CA CYS A 40 -6.48 -4.99 10.04
C CYS A 40 -6.38 -3.46 10.06
N TYR A 41 -6.62 -2.85 11.23
CA TYR A 41 -6.36 -1.43 11.48
C TYR A 41 -5.18 -1.24 12.43
N VAL A 42 -4.24 -0.37 12.05
CA VAL A 42 -3.09 0.02 12.89
C VAL A 42 -3.23 1.49 13.30
N LEU A 43 -3.86 1.73 14.44
CA LEU A 43 -4.11 3.08 14.96
C LEU A 43 -3.13 3.40 16.10
N ASN A 44 -2.31 4.43 15.93
CA ASN A 44 -1.40 4.92 16.98
C ASN A 44 -1.01 6.39 16.73
N ALA A 45 -0.44 7.05 17.74
CA ALA A 45 0.07 8.41 17.63
C ALA A 45 1.14 8.56 16.52
N ARG A 46 1.35 9.80 16.05
CA ARG A 46 2.38 10.12 15.04
C ARG A 46 3.77 9.69 15.55
N GLN A 47 4.63 9.29 14.62
CA GLN A 47 6.03 8.91 14.91
C GLN A 47 6.25 7.70 15.85
N MET A 48 5.20 6.92 16.18
CA MET A 48 5.33 5.70 17.02
C MET A 48 5.76 4.42 16.26
N GLY A 49 6.42 4.56 15.11
CA GLY A 49 6.94 3.39 14.37
C GLY A 49 5.92 2.58 13.55
N LYS A 50 4.73 3.12 13.28
CA LYS A 50 3.70 2.47 12.43
C LYS A 50 4.24 2.09 11.04
N SER A 51 4.97 2.99 10.40
CA SER A 51 5.54 2.74 9.07
C SER A 51 6.60 1.64 9.12
N SER A 52 7.40 1.56 10.20
CA SER A 52 8.32 0.43 10.41
C SER A 52 7.58 -0.89 10.61
N LEU A 53 6.50 -0.91 11.40
CA LEU A 53 5.67 -2.09 11.60
C LEU A 53 5.13 -2.60 10.24
N ARG A 54 4.62 -1.71 9.39
CA ARG A 54 4.17 -2.05 8.02
C ARG A 54 5.32 -2.66 7.21
N THR A 55 6.45 -1.96 7.09
CA THR A 55 7.58 -2.41 6.26
C THR A 55 8.10 -3.79 6.69
N ARG A 56 8.26 -4.02 8.00
CA ARG A 56 8.69 -5.32 8.52
C ARG A 56 7.65 -6.43 8.28
N THR A 57 6.37 -6.10 8.46
CA THR A 57 5.31 -7.08 8.23
C THR A 57 5.24 -7.47 6.76
N MET A 58 5.34 -6.50 5.85
CA MET A 58 5.40 -6.75 4.40
C MET A 58 6.60 -7.64 4.05
N GLU A 59 7.81 -7.36 4.55
CA GLU A 59 8.98 -8.20 4.29
C GLU A 59 8.76 -9.65 4.74
N ARG A 60 8.17 -9.85 5.92
CA ARG A 60 7.86 -11.20 6.43
C ARG A 60 6.80 -11.92 5.58
N LEU A 61 5.81 -11.20 5.06
CA LEU A 61 4.80 -11.76 4.16
C LEU A 61 5.43 -12.15 2.81
N LEU A 62 6.25 -11.27 2.23
CA LEU A 62 7.01 -11.56 1.00
C LEU A 62 7.92 -12.78 1.19
N ALA A 63 8.57 -12.92 2.34
CA ALA A 63 9.46 -14.06 2.64
C ALA A 63 8.74 -15.41 2.68
N ILE A 64 7.41 -15.44 2.86
CA ILE A 64 6.60 -16.67 2.81
C ILE A 64 5.88 -16.85 1.46
N GLY A 65 6.25 -16.07 0.44
CA GLY A 65 5.70 -16.17 -0.92
C GLY A 65 4.41 -15.38 -1.14
N SER A 66 4.02 -14.50 -0.21
CA SER A 66 2.93 -13.56 -0.48
C SER A 66 3.40 -12.46 -1.43
N ILE A 67 2.48 -11.84 -2.15
CA ILE A 67 2.71 -10.62 -2.92
C ILE A 67 2.15 -9.45 -2.10
N CYS A 68 2.89 -8.35 -1.98
CA CYS A 68 2.50 -7.21 -1.13
C CYS A 68 2.84 -5.89 -1.81
N THR A 69 1.93 -4.92 -1.70
CA THR A 69 2.20 -3.51 -2.02
C THR A 69 1.73 -2.60 -0.89
N SER A 70 2.25 -1.37 -0.86
CA SER A 70 1.79 -0.31 0.02
C SER A 70 1.22 0.82 -0.82
N ILE A 71 0.03 1.28 -0.49
CA ILE A 71 -0.64 2.38 -1.18
C ILE A 71 -0.78 3.53 -0.20
N ASP A 72 -0.33 4.72 -0.60
CA ASP A 72 -0.56 5.96 0.16
C ASP A 72 -1.86 6.62 -0.30
N LEU A 73 -2.88 6.55 0.55
CA LEU A 73 -4.17 7.17 0.25
C LEU A 73 -4.08 8.71 0.22
N GLY A 74 -3.11 9.32 0.90
CA GLY A 74 -2.89 10.77 0.87
C GLY A 74 -2.51 11.24 -0.53
N ASP A 75 -1.48 10.61 -1.10
CA ASP A 75 -1.00 10.90 -2.46
C ASP A 75 -2.10 10.69 -3.51
N LEU A 76 -2.89 9.62 -3.37
CA LEU A 76 -4.04 9.36 -4.25
C LEU A 76 -5.12 10.45 -4.15
N ASN A 77 -5.34 11.01 -2.97
CA ASN A 77 -6.31 12.09 -2.79
C ASN A 77 -5.84 13.39 -3.45
N GLU A 78 -4.53 13.68 -3.40
CA GLU A 78 -3.93 14.85 -4.05
C GLU A 78 -3.96 14.71 -5.57
N LEU A 79 -3.56 13.55 -6.10
CA LEU A 79 -3.55 13.25 -7.55
C LEU A 79 -4.97 13.15 -8.14
N GLY A 80 -5.89 12.54 -7.39
CA GLY A 80 -7.29 12.37 -7.79
C GLY A 80 -8.09 13.66 -7.79
N ASN A 81 -7.59 14.71 -7.11
CA ASN A 81 -8.23 16.02 -6.98
C ASN A 81 -9.70 15.85 -6.57
N ILE A 82 -9.92 15.16 -5.43
CA ILE A 82 -11.23 14.69 -4.99
C ILE A 82 -12.15 15.87 -4.70
N ASN A 83 -12.79 16.36 -5.75
CA ASN A 83 -14.08 17.01 -5.61
C ASN A 83 -15.10 15.93 -5.33
N THR A 84 -16.14 16.24 -4.56
CA THR A 84 -17.22 15.29 -4.22
C THR A 84 -18.15 14.98 -5.42
N ASP A 85 -17.76 15.38 -6.64
CA ASP A 85 -18.51 15.10 -7.85
C ASP A 85 -18.11 13.74 -8.46
N ASP A 86 -18.94 13.24 -9.38
CA ASP A 86 -18.75 11.93 -9.99
C ASP A 86 -17.41 11.83 -10.75
N ARG A 87 -16.89 12.96 -11.27
CA ARG A 87 -15.63 13.02 -12.00
C ARG A 87 -14.42 12.89 -11.08
N GLY A 88 -14.44 13.51 -9.91
CA GLY A 88 -13.40 13.39 -8.89
C GLY A 88 -13.33 11.99 -8.32
N GLN A 89 -14.48 11.35 -8.09
CA GLN A 89 -14.54 9.95 -7.67
C GLN A 89 -13.89 9.05 -8.71
N MET A 90 -14.28 9.14 -9.98
CA MET A 90 -13.71 8.28 -11.02
C MET A 90 -12.19 8.43 -11.16
N LYS A 91 -11.67 9.66 -11.08
CA LYS A 91 -10.22 9.91 -11.11
C LYS A 91 -9.48 9.20 -9.99
N TRP A 92 -10.02 9.21 -8.77
CA TRP A 92 -9.42 8.52 -7.65
C TRP A 92 -9.31 7.01 -7.90
N TYR A 93 -10.37 6.38 -8.43
CA TYR A 93 -10.37 4.95 -8.74
C TYR A 93 -9.38 4.60 -9.85
N LEU A 94 -9.25 5.43 -10.88
CA LEU A 94 -8.23 5.25 -11.92
C LEU A 94 -6.82 5.38 -11.35
N SER A 95 -6.55 6.41 -10.53
CA SER A 95 -5.25 6.57 -9.89
C SER A 95 -4.90 5.38 -8.98
N PHE A 96 -5.88 4.86 -8.24
CA PHE A 96 -5.71 3.67 -7.42
C PHE A 96 -5.37 2.44 -8.26
N LEU A 97 -6.10 2.23 -9.37
CA LEU A 97 -5.85 1.14 -10.31
C LEU A 97 -4.46 1.23 -10.93
N SER A 98 -4.07 2.40 -11.45
CA SER A 98 -2.74 2.60 -12.03
C SER A 98 -1.61 2.35 -11.04
N GLU A 99 -1.82 2.70 -9.77
CA GLU A 99 -0.84 2.40 -8.73
C GLU A 99 -0.75 0.90 -8.44
N LEU A 100 -1.84 0.13 -8.58
CA LEU A 100 -1.79 -1.34 -8.52
C LEU A 100 -1.06 -1.94 -9.74
N VAL A 101 -1.40 -1.50 -10.95
CA VAL A 101 -0.76 -1.94 -12.20
C VAL A 101 0.74 -1.76 -12.11
N LYS A 102 1.19 -0.56 -11.73
CA LYS A 102 2.60 -0.22 -11.56
C LYS A 102 3.27 -1.06 -10.47
N ASN A 103 2.67 -1.16 -9.29
CA ASN A 103 3.33 -1.82 -8.15
C ASN A 103 3.43 -3.33 -8.30
N PHE A 104 2.48 -3.95 -9.00
CA PHE A 104 2.48 -5.38 -9.26
C PHE A 104 2.96 -5.75 -10.66
N ASN A 105 3.30 -4.77 -11.50
CA ASN A 105 3.72 -4.95 -12.88
C ASN A 105 2.73 -5.83 -13.68
N LEU A 106 1.45 -5.46 -13.61
CA LEU A 106 0.34 -6.29 -14.13
C LEU A 106 0.11 -6.14 -15.63
N LEU A 107 0.21 -4.91 -16.12
CA LEU A 107 -0.05 -4.52 -17.50
C LEU A 107 1.03 -3.53 -17.94
N ASP A 108 1.35 -3.52 -19.23
CA ASP A 108 2.11 -2.40 -19.80
C ASP A 108 1.22 -1.16 -20.02
N SER A 109 1.83 -0.06 -20.48
CA SER A 109 1.11 1.20 -20.65
C SER A 109 0.02 1.17 -21.73
N ASP A 110 0.19 0.39 -22.80
CA ASP A 110 -0.80 0.31 -23.87
C ASP A 110 -1.96 -0.59 -23.43
N GLU A 111 -1.66 -1.72 -22.79
CA GLU A 111 -2.65 -2.63 -22.20
C GLU A 111 -3.49 -1.95 -21.11
N GLU A 112 -2.86 -1.15 -20.23
CA GLU A 112 -3.57 -0.40 -19.20
C GLU A 112 -4.55 0.62 -19.81
N LEU A 113 -4.10 1.39 -20.80
CA LEU A 113 -4.94 2.38 -21.49
C LEU A 113 -6.12 1.71 -22.19
N GLU A 114 -5.88 0.61 -22.91
CA GLU A 114 -6.93 -0.15 -23.59
C GLU A 114 -7.94 -0.71 -22.58
N TRP A 115 -7.47 -1.29 -21.47
CA TRP A 115 -8.36 -1.84 -20.44
C TRP A 115 -9.23 -0.75 -19.81
N ILE A 116 -8.64 0.42 -19.51
CA ILE A 116 -9.36 1.57 -18.97
C ILE A 116 -10.43 2.04 -19.97
N ASP A 117 -10.08 2.30 -21.22
CA ASP A 117 -11.03 2.79 -22.23
C ASP A 117 -12.22 1.84 -22.42
N ASN A 118 -11.96 0.54 -22.38
CA ASN A 118 -13.00 -0.50 -22.48
C ASN A 118 -13.91 -0.62 -21.25
N ASN A 119 -13.56 0.00 -20.12
CA ASN A 119 -14.34 -0.13 -18.87
C ASN A 119 -14.72 1.22 -18.23
N ILE A 120 -14.19 2.35 -18.70
CA ILE A 120 -14.36 3.68 -18.10
C ILE A 120 -15.81 4.17 -18.02
N HIS A 121 -16.69 3.64 -18.87
CA HIS A 121 -18.11 3.97 -18.88
C HIS A 121 -18.89 3.35 -17.70
N ARG A 122 -18.25 2.51 -16.89
CA ARG A 122 -18.85 1.84 -15.74
C ARG A 122 -18.76 2.71 -14.48
N PRO A 123 -19.68 2.53 -13.52
CA PRO A 123 -19.55 3.14 -12.20
C PRO A 123 -18.24 2.71 -11.50
N PRO A 124 -17.64 3.56 -10.65
CA PRO A 124 -16.29 3.32 -10.10
C PRO A 124 -16.14 1.99 -9.34
N ASN A 125 -17.16 1.59 -8.58
CA ASN A 125 -17.16 0.32 -7.87
C ASN A 125 -17.15 -0.88 -8.82
N ILE A 126 -17.88 -0.81 -9.93
CA ILE A 126 -17.95 -1.89 -10.93
C ILE A 126 -16.66 -1.96 -11.74
N LEU A 127 -16.08 -0.80 -12.08
CA LEU A 127 -14.76 -0.73 -12.71
C LEU A 127 -13.72 -1.49 -11.86
N LEU A 128 -13.63 -1.15 -10.57
CA LEU A 128 -12.62 -1.75 -9.70
C LEU A 128 -12.85 -3.26 -9.46
N THR A 129 -14.10 -3.69 -9.28
CA THR A 129 -14.42 -5.12 -9.17
C THR A 129 -13.94 -5.89 -10.41
N ARG A 130 -14.21 -5.38 -11.62
CA ARG A 130 -13.76 -6.03 -12.86
C ARG A 130 -12.24 -6.04 -12.97
N PHE A 131 -11.57 -4.97 -12.58
CA PHE A 131 -10.10 -4.94 -12.58
C PHE A 131 -9.53 -6.06 -11.71
N PHE A 132 -10.07 -6.24 -10.50
CA PHE A 132 -9.66 -7.34 -9.64
C PHE A 132 -9.94 -8.71 -10.26
N GLU A 133 -11.11 -8.91 -10.87
CA GLU A 133 -11.51 -10.21 -11.46
C GLU A 133 -10.80 -10.57 -12.76
N GLU A 134 -10.34 -9.59 -13.55
CA GLU A 134 -9.79 -9.83 -14.90
C GLU A 134 -8.28 -9.66 -14.98
N VAL A 135 -7.69 -8.84 -14.09
CA VAL A 135 -6.27 -8.46 -14.16
C VAL A 135 -5.50 -8.97 -12.94
N LEU A 136 -6.07 -8.90 -11.74
CA LEU A 136 -5.36 -9.28 -10.51
C LEU A 136 -5.55 -10.75 -10.11
N PHE A 137 -6.73 -11.32 -10.35
CA PHE A 137 -7.10 -12.71 -10.03
C PHE A 137 -7.34 -13.53 -11.30
#